data_AF-A0A0C2MRE9-F1
#
_entry.id   AF-A0A0C2MRE9-F1
#
_cell.length_a   1.000
_cell.length_b   1.000
_cell.length_c   1.000
_cell.angle_alpha   90.00
_cell.angle_beta   90.00
_cell.angle_gamma   90.00
#
_symmetry.space_group_name_H-M   'P 1'
#
loop_
_entity.id
_entity.type
_entity.pdbx_description
1 polymer ?
#
loop_
_entity_poly.entity_id
_entity_poly.type
_entity_poly.pdbx_seq_one_letter_code
_entity_poly.pdbx_strand_id
1 'polypeptide(L)'
;MNSSIAPSTQTKVYRDPTLEFRDIMWPIIVMNLEKFIHTEFKNVHLCIIVAHVLTGSLKYSELEENGGIRHLLIELVTYFMEISESSDCLTLYSDEVDSLSVLLSLLGLMNKSIFVEYFRPYNNTKKAEHLTRWYHVFRNILFSKNYRNSHAVEWMAIGRVLLSANKDLCPVLIETFESIHNDPCRITLLHKFLDFVLDFINFNRTLGYNLINIYLVEYLYSVPDMRAEMANVLLSIWDKLDQDDLASLYDYTRTLVVSSLIDIPDVRSCMFKILHNFMVYDYKSHGCMDKVTRTIISYIDSDTYTHDRYQVFASDFKKW
;
A
#
# COMPACT_ATOMS: atom_id res chain seq x y z
N MET A 1 -57.08 -50.59 22.68
CA MET A 1 -56.09 -50.08 23.65
C MET A 1 -54.77 -49.88 22.92
N ASN A 2 -54.32 -48.62 22.92
CA ASN A 2 -52.96 -48.10 22.74
C ASN A 2 -52.17 -48.47 21.46
N SER A 3 -52.38 -47.70 20.39
CA SER A 3 -51.28 -47.31 19.50
C SER A 3 -50.73 -45.95 19.97
N SER A 4 -49.61 -45.99 20.70
CA SER A 4 -48.86 -44.78 21.02
C SER A 4 -48.25 -44.22 19.73
N ILE A 5 -48.69 -43.03 19.33
CA ILE A 5 -48.01 -42.23 18.32
C ILE A 5 -46.70 -41.76 18.95
N ALA A 6 -45.57 -42.31 18.51
CA ALA A 6 -44.27 -41.77 18.85
C ALA A 6 -44.17 -40.35 18.27
N PRO A 7 -43.76 -39.33 19.06
CA PRO A 7 -43.61 -38.00 18.53
C PRO A 7 -42.46 -38.02 17.53
N SER A 8 -42.72 -37.54 16.31
CA SER A 8 -41.70 -37.29 15.31
C SER A 8 -40.64 -36.40 15.94
N THR A 9 -39.45 -36.96 16.16
CA THR A 9 -38.26 -36.19 16.49
C THR A 9 -38.03 -35.22 15.34
N GLN A 10 -38.42 -33.96 15.54
CA GLN A 10 -37.92 -32.87 14.73
C GLN A 10 -36.42 -32.86 14.96
N THR A 11 -35.68 -33.50 14.05
CA THR A 11 -34.27 -33.20 13.84
C THR A 11 -34.21 -31.72 13.51
N LYS A 12 -33.95 -30.89 14.54
CA LYS A 12 -33.37 -29.58 14.33
C LYS A 12 -32.10 -29.85 13.53
N VAL A 13 -32.18 -29.60 12.22
CA VAL A 13 -30.99 -29.46 11.39
C VAL A 13 -30.23 -28.33 12.06
N TYR A 14 -29.19 -28.68 12.84
CA TYR A 14 -28.26 -27.72 13.39
C TYR A 14 -27.60 -27.12 12.15
N ARG A 15 -28.10 -25.98 11.68
CA ARG A 15 -27.37 -25.21 10.68
C ARG A 15 -26.06 -24.79 11.35
N ASP A 16 -24.99 -24.86 10.57
CA ASP A 16 -23.69 -24.44 11.04
C ASP A 16 -23.83 -23.01 11.61
N PRO A 17 -23.47 -22.76 12.88
CA PRO A 17 -23.57 -21.43 13.48
C PRO A 17 -22.79 -20.38 12.70
N THR A 18 -21.78 -20.77 11.90
CA THR A 18 -21.09 -19.86 10.97
C THR A 18 -21.98 -19.45 9.79
N LEU A 19 -22.80 -20.37 9.25
CA LEU A 19 -23.77 -20.08 8.20
C LEU A 19 -24.93 -19.23 8.72
N GLU A 20 -25.46 -19.50 9.92
CA GLU A 20 -26.52 -18.66 10.52
C GLU A 20 -26.04 -17.23 10.83
N PHE A 21 -24.81 -17.10 11.34
CA PHE A 21 -24.20 -15.78 11.55
C PHE A 21 -24.06 -15.04 10.21
N ARG A 22 -23.51 -15.71 9.18
CA ARG A 22 -23.26 -15.14 7.84
C ARG A 22 -24.55 -14.74 7.11
N ASP A 23 -25.57 -15.59 7.15
CA ASP A 23 -26.77 -15.41 6.31
C ASP A 23 -27.83 -14.53 6.97
N ILE A 24 -27.88 -14.49 8.31
CA ILE A 24 -28.96 -13.82 9.06
C ILE A 24 -28.43 -12.63 9.86
N MET A 25 -27.45 -12.85 10.73
CA MET A 25 -26.98 -11.80 11.64
C MET A 25 -26.14 -10.75 10.91
N TRP A 26 -25.33 -11.18 9.97
CA TRP A 26 -24.37 -10.32 9.30
C TRP A 26 -25.00 -9.24 8.41
N PRO A 27 -26.02 -9.51 7.57
CA PRO A 27 -26.72 -8.46 6.83
C PRO A 27 -27.40 -7.44 7.75
N ILE A 28 -27.91 -7.89 8.91
CA ILE A 28 -28.53 -7.00 9.90
C ILE A 28 -27.49 -6.10 10.54
N ILE A 29 -26.31 -6.62 10.87
CA ILE A 29 -25.18 -5.83 11.39
C ILE A 29 -24.80 -4.79 10.34
N VAL A 30 -24.53 -5.19 9.10
CA VAL A 30 -24.13 -4.27 8.01
C VAL A 30 -25.16 -3.17 7.78
N MET A 31 -26.45 -3.51 7.65
CA MET A 31 -27.52 -2.52 7.45
C MET A 31 -27.60 -1.52 8.61
N ASN A 32 -27.38 -1.96 9.85
CA ASN A 32 -27.39 -1.06 11.00
C ASN A 32 -26.12 -0.20 11.04
N LEU A 33 -24.95 -0.74 10.69
CA LEU A 33 -23.71 0.03 10.61
C LEU A 33 -23.78 1.08 9.50
N GLU A 34 -24.32 0.76 8.33
CA GLU A 34 -24.56 1.70 7.22
C GLU A 34 -25.46 2.86 7.66
N LYS A 35 -26.65 2.54 8.21
CA LYS A 35 -27.57 3.57 8.74
C LYS A 35 -26.90 4.44 9.80
N PHE A 36 -26.11 3.83 10.66
CA PHE A 36 -25.43 4.52 11.75
C PHE A 36 -24.35 5.46 11.22
N ILE A 37 -23.51 5.01 10.29
CA ILE A 37 -22.50 5.83 9.62
C ILE A 37 -23.13 7.02 8.90
N HIS A 38 -24.22 6.82 8.16
CA HIS A 38 -24.91 7.93 7.49
C HIS A 38 -25.52 8.97 8.46
N THR A 39 -25.83 8.57 9.69
CA THR A 39 -26.43 9.45 10.70
C THR A 39 -25.37 10.15 11.57
N GLU A 40 -24.30 9.44 11.92
CA GLU A 40 -23.31 9.83 12.93
C GLU A 40 -21.90 10.03 12.34
N PHE A 41 -21.76 10.23 11.02
CA PHE A 41 -20.47 10.37 10.31
C PHE A 41 -19.52 11.43 10.90
N LYS A 42 -20.03 12.37 11.70
CA LYS A 42 -19.23 13.41 12.35
C LYS A 42 -18.55 12.96 13.65
N ASN A 43 -18.92 11.80 14.20
CA ASN A 43 -18.39 11.31 15.46
C ASN A 43 -17.30 10.25 15.20
N VAL A 44 -16.04 10.67 15.35
CA VAL A 44 -14.86 9.84 15.07
C VAL A 44 -14.81 8.59 15.96
N HIS A 45 -15.09 8.71 17.26
CA HIS A 45 -15.09 7.57 18.18
C HIS A 45 -16.11 6.49 17.77
N LEU A 46 -17.29 6.93 17.34
CA LEU A 46 -18.32 6.02 16.86
C LEU A 46 -17.90 5.32 15.57
N CYS A 47 -17.29 6.05 14.63
CA CYS A 47 -16.75 5.46 13.41
C CYS A 47 -15.61 4.46 13.69
N ILE A 48 -14.78 4.74 14.70
CA ILE A 48 -13.74 3.81 15.18
C ILE A 48 -14.38 2.52 15.69
N ILE A 49 -15.43 2.60 16.52
CA ILE A 49 -16.14 1.41 17.03
C ILE A 49 -16.73 0.60 15.88
N VAL A 50 -17.40 1.25 14.93
CA VAL A 50 -18.00 0.59 13.77
C VAL A 50 -16.94 -0.13 12.94
N ALA A 51 -15.80 0.50 12.68
CA ALA A 51 -14.71 -0.10 11.92
C ALA A 51 -14.07 -1.30 12.65
N HIS A 52 -13.95 -1.25 13.98
CA HIS A 52 -13.51 -2.40 14.77
C HIS A 52 -14.48 -3.59 14.68
N VAL A 53 -15.79 -3.32 14.75
CA VAL A 53 -16.82 -4.37 14.57
C VAL A 53 -16.75 -4.97 13.17
N LEU A 54 -16.59 -4.13 12.15
CA LEU A 54 -16.47 -4.56 10.75
C LEU A 54 -15.23 -5.44 10.53
N THR A 55 -14.06 -4.95 10.95
CA THR A 55 -12.77 -5.65 10.78
C THR A 55 -12.71 -6.97 11.57
N GLY A 56 -13.24 -6.99 12.79
CA GLY A 56 -13.32 -8.20 13.60
C GLY A 56 -14.22 -9.28 12.99
N SER A 57 -15.33 -8.87 12.38
CA SER A 57 -16.34 -9.78 11.84
C SER A 57 -16.02 -10.28 10.43
N LEU A 58 -15.28 -9.49 9.64
CA LEU A 58 -14.81 -9.88 8.30
C LEU A 58 -13.78 -11.01 8.31
N LYS A 59 -13.18 -11.33 9.46
CA LYS A 59 -12.41 -12.57 9.63
C LYS A 59 -13.24 -13.85 9.43
N TYR A 60 -14.57 -13.74 9.48
CA TYR A 60 -15.50 -14.87 9.42
C TYR A 60 -16.41 -14.87 8.19
N SER A 61 -16.20 -13.95 7.24
CA SER A 61 -17.03 -13.84 6.04
C SER A 61 -16.20 -13.49 4.79
N GLU A 62 -16.59 -14.06 3.65
CA GLU A 62 -15.96 -13.76 2.36
C GLU A 62 -16.47 -12.39 1.85
N LEU A 63 -15.56 -11.41 1.79
CA LEU A 63 -15.82 -10.05 1.32
C LEU A 63 -16.37 -9.98 -0.12
N GLU A 64 -16.09 -11.00 -0.93
CA GLU A 64 -16.36 -10.97 -2.38
C GLU A 64 -17.85 -11.07 -2.72
N GLU A 65 -18.68 -11.63 -1.84
CA GLU A 65 -20.08 -11.95 -2.16
C GLU A 65 -21.11 -10.90 -1.69
N ASN A 66 -20.73 -9.86 -0.93
CA ASN A 66 -21.69 -8.92 -0.36
C ASN A 66 -21.37 -7.46 -0.69
N GLY A 67 -22.13 -6.90 -1.66
CA GLY A 67 -21.97 -5.52 -2.12
C GLY A 67 -22.20 -4.44 -1.07
N GLY A 68 -23.05 -4.68 -0.06
CA GLY A 68 -23.28 -3.71 1.03
C GLY A 68 -22.03 -3.53 1.90
N ILE A 69 -21.33 -4.64 2.18
CA ILE A 69 -20.07 -4.58 2.95
C ILE A 69 -19.00 -3.82 2.19
N ARG A 70 -18.90 -4.04 0.87
CA ARG A 70 -17.93 -3.33 0.03
C ARG A 70 -18.19 -1.83 0.06
N HIS A 71 -19.45 -1.42 -0.04
CA HIS A 71 -19.83 -0.01 0.08
C HIS A 71 -19.45 0.57 1.45
N LEU A 72 -19.81 -0.12 2.53
CA LEU A 72 -19.50 0.30 3.90
C LEU A 72 -17.98 0.43 4.15
N LEU A 73 -17.20 -0.53 3.63
CA LEU A 73 -15.75 -0.51 3.70
C LEU A 73 -15.18 0.70 2.96
N ILE A 74 -15.68 0.97 1.75
CA ILE A 74 -15.28 2.12 0.94
C ILE A 74 -15.56 3.44 1.68
N GLU A 75 -16.75 3.58 2.28
CA GLU A 75 -17.11 4.78 3.04
C GLU A 75 -16.21 5.01 4.24
N LEU A 76 -15.96 3.96 5.02
CA LEU A 76 -15.08 4.03 6.18
C LEU A 76 -13.63 4.34 5.80
N VAL A 77 -13.09 3.70 4.76
CA VAL A 77 -11.74 4.02 4.28
C VAL A 77 -11.68 5.47 3.82
N THR A 78 -12.66 5.94 3.07
CA THR A 78 -12.71 7.34 2.62
C THR A 78 -12.72 8.30 3.82
N TYR A 79 -13.56 8.04 4.81
CA TYR A 79 -13.64 8.84 6.03
C TYR A 79 -12.30 8.92 6.77
N PHE A 80 -11.68 7.77 7.05
CA PHE A 80 -10.43 7.73 7.82
C PHE A 80 -9.25 8.28 7.02
N MET A 81 -9.26 8.18 5.69
CA MET A 81 -8.27 8.84 4.83
C MET A 81 -8.41 10.37 4.89
N GLU A 82 -9.62 10.91 4.84
CA GLU A 82 -9.87 12.35 4.94
C GLU A 82 -9.44 12.90 6.31
N ILE A 83 -9.77 12.19 7.39
CA ILE A 83 -9.33 12.57 8.73
C ILE A 83 -7.80 12.56 8.83
N SER A 84 -7.15 11.51 8.31
CA SER A 84 -5.69 11.35 8.36
C SER A 84 -4.93 12.39 7.52
N GLU A 85 -5.58 13.00 6.52
CA GLU A 85 -5.03 14.11 5.75
C GLU A 85 -5.09 15.43 6.53
N SER A 86 -6.14 15.63 7.33
CA SER A 86 -6.33 16.82 8.14
C SER A 86 -5.51 16.74 9.44
N SER A 87 -4.22 17.08 9.35
CA SER A 87 -3.29 17.19 10.50
C SER A 87 -3.81 18.05 11.67
N ASP A 88 -4.85 18.84 11.45
CA ASP A 88 -5.46 19.76 12.43
C ASP A 88 -6.66 19.17 13.20
N CYS A 89 -7.16 17.97 12.87
CA CYS A 89 -8.45 17.49 13.38
C CYS A 89 -8.39 16.45 14.50
N LEU A 90 -7.20 16.01 14.93
CA LEU A 90 -7.03 15.01 16.00
C LEU A 90 -6.41 15.67 17.24
N THR A 91 -7.24 16.38 18.00
CA THR A 91 -6.84 17.06 19.25
C THR A 91 -6.75 16.14 20.48
N LEU A 92 -6.71 14.81 20.29
CA LEU A 92 -6.43 13.84 21.36
C LEU A 92 -5.49 12.76 20.83
N TYR A 93 -4.31 12.66 21.46
CA TYR A 93 -3.23 11.73 21.08
C TYR A 93 -3.67 10.25 21.05
N SER A 94 -4.74 9.87 21.75
CA SER A 94 -5.31 8.51 21.72
C SER A 94 -6.05 8.23 20.40
N ASP A 95 -6.82 9.21 19.93
CA ASP A 95 -7.74 9.02 18.80
C ASP A 95 -6.99 9.03 17.48
N GLU A 96 -5.83 9.70 17.42
CA GLU A 96 -4.93 9.67 16.27
C GLU A 96 -4.31 8.29 16.06
N VAL A 97 -3.87 7.64 17.14
CA VAL A 97 -3.30 6.29 17.05
C VAL A 97 -4.37 5.26 16.69
N ASP A 98 -5.55 5.38 17.31
CA ASP A 98 -6.67 4.47 17.06
C ASP A 98 -7.23 4.65 15.64
N SER A 99 -7.35 5.88 15.14
CA SER A 99 -7.79 6.14 13.76
C SER A 99 -6.82 5.60 12.71
N LEU A 100 -5.50 5.73 12.92
CA LEU A 100 -4.49 5.16 12.02
C LEU A 100 -4.50 3.62 12.05
N SER A 101 -4.64 3.02 13.23
CA SER A 101 -4.75 1.57 13.39
C SER A 101 -6.00 1.01 12.70
N VAL A 102 -7.12 1.72 12.83
CA VAL A 102 -8.38 1.41 12.14
C VAL A 102 -8.20 1.53 10.63
N LEU A 103 -7.61 2.62 10.15
CA LEU A 103 -7.36 2.83 8.72
C LEU A 103 -6.51 1.69 8.14
N LEU A 104 -5.43 1.31 8.81
CA LEU A 104 -4.59 0.18 8.40
C LEU A 104 -5.36 -1.14 8.38
N SER A 105 -6.22 -1.37 9.36
CA SER A 105 -7.06 -2.58 9.41
C SER A 105 -8.07 -2.61 8.25
N LEU A 106 -8.68 -1.46 7.92
CA LEU A 106 -9.60 -1.33 6.79
C LEU A 106 -8.88 -1.48 5.43
N LEU A 107 -7.71 -0.85 5.28
CA LEU A 107 -6.86 -1.00 4.09
C LEU A 107 -6.42 -2.46 3.89
N GLY A 108 -6.15 -3.19 4.96
CA GLY A 108 -5.82 -4.61 4.92
C GLY A 108 -6.96 -5.52 4.42
N LEU A 109 -8.20 -5.00 4.38
CA LEU A 109 -9.38 -5.70 3.85
C LEU A 109 -9.70 -5.30 2.41
N MET A 110 -9.10 -4.22 1.91
CA MET A 110 -9.27 -3.81 0.52
C MET A 110 -8.46 -4.71 -0.40
N ASN A 111 -9.10 -5.15 -1.48
CA ASN A 111 -8.43 -5.85 -2.57
C ASN A 111 -8.58 -5.08 -3.88
N LYS A 112 -7.89 -5.53 -4.93
CA LYS A 112 -7.96 -4.95 -6.28
C LYS A 112 -9.39 -4.63 -6.74
N SER A 113 -10.35 -5.52 -6.51
CA SER A 113 -11.73 -5.32 -7.00
C SER A 113 -12.44 -4.16 -6.30
N ILE A 114 -12.15 -3.93 -5.02
CA ILE A 114 -12.75 -2.87 -4.21
C ILE A 114 -12.11 -1.52 -4.56
N PHE A 115 -10.79 -1.48 -4.78
CA PHE A 115 -10.14 -0.26 -5.28
C PHE A 115 -10.67 0.16 -6.65
N VAL A 116 -10.81 -0.79 -7.58
CA VAL A 116 -11.38 -0.50 -8.90
C VAL A 116 -12.82 0.02 -8.79
N GLU A 117 -13.63 -0.56 -7.89
CA GLU A 117 -14.99 -0.06 -7.63
C GLU A 117 -14.98 1.35 -7.05
N TYR A 118 -14.15 1.63 -6.06
CA TYR A 118 -14.01 2.95 -5.45
C TYR A 118 -13.64 4.02 -6.48
N PHE A 119 -12.67 3.73 -7.35
CA PHE A 119 -12.19 4.71 -8.31
C PHE A 119 -13.04 4.81 -9.59
N ARG A 120 -13.92 3.83 -9.86
CA ARG A 120 -14.76 3.77 -11.08
C ARG A 120 -15.56 5.04 -11.37
N PRO A 121 -16.17 5.75 -10.39
CA PRO A 121 -16.99 6.92 -10.66
C PRO A 121 -16.18 8.17 -11.06
N TYR A 122 -14.87 8.18 -10.81
CA TYR A 122 -14.03 9.35 -11.02
C TYR A 122 -13.39 9.33 -12.41
N ASN A 123 -13.26 10.52 -13.02
CA ASN A 123 -12.40 10.69 -14.18
C ASN A 123 -10.91 10.69 -13.77
N ASN A 124 -9.99 10.56 -14.71
CA ASN A 124 -8.56 10.43 -14.40
C ASN A 124 -7.99 11.61 -13.59
N THR A 125 -8.44 12.83 -13.81
CA THR A 125 -8.00 13.99 -13.02
C THR A 125 -8.42 13.87 -11.56
N LYS A 126 -9.69 13.54 -11.28
CA LYS A 126 -10.15 13.29 -9.91
C LYS A 126 -9.50 12.06 -9.29
N LYS A 127 -9.31 10.97 -10.06
CA LYS A 127 -8.53 9.80 -9.61
C LYS A 127 -7.15 10.25 -9.15
N ALA A 128 -6.46 11.08 -9.95
CA ALA A 128 -5.14 11.58 -9.62
C ALA A 128 -5.12 12.43 -8.34
N GLU A 129 -6.10 13.32 -8.15
CA GLU A 129 -6.24 14.11 -6.92
C GLU A 129 -6.43 13.22 -5.68
N HIS A 130 -7.39 12.28 -5.73
CA HIS A 130 -7.63 11.35 -4.63
C HIS A 130 -6.41 10.48 -4.33
N LEU A 131 -5.78 9.89 -5.35
CA LEU A 131 -4.59 9.06 -5.19
C LEU A 131 -3.40 9.87 -4.63
N THR A 132 -3.26 11.14 -5.02
CA THR A 132 -2.21 12.04 -4.50
C THR A 132 -2.35 12.20 -2.98
N ARG A 133 -3.57 12.40 -2.50
CA ARG A 133 -3.88 12.48 -1.05
C ARG A 133 -3.59 11.15 -0.37
N TRP A 134 -3.94 10.05 -1.01
CA TRP A 134 -3.67 8.72 -0.48
C TRP A 134 -2.17 8.46 -0.29
N TYR A 135 -1.35 8.81 -1.27
CA TYR A 135 0.10 8.70 -1.16
C TYR A 135 0.70 9.64 -0.10
N HIS A 136 0.10 10.81 0.12
CA HIS A 136 0.46 11.67 1.23
C HIS A 136 0.21 10.98 2.58
N VAL A 137 -0.97 10.40 2.78
CA VAL A 137 -1.32 9.65 4.00
C VAL A 137 -0.43 8.42 4.18
N PHE A 138 -0.19 7.64 3.13
CA PHE A 138 0.70 6.46 3.20
C PHE A 138 2.12 6.84 3.63
N ARG A 139 2.63 7.97 3.11
CA ARG A 139 3.94 8.50 3.53
C ARG A 139 3.92 8.97 4.98
N ASN A 140 2.86 9.63 5.43
CA ASN A 140 2.71 10.03 6.84
C ASN A 140 2.68 8.83 7.78
N ILE A 141 2.00 7.73 7.40
CA ILE A 141 2.01 6.46 8.13
C ILE A 141 3.43 5.90 8.19
N LEU A 142 4.13 5.83 7.06
CA LEU A 142 5.48 5.27 6.96
C LEU A 142 6.48 5.99 7.88
N PHE A 143 6.36 7.31 8.01
CA PHE A 143 7.23 8.14 8.86
C PHE A 143 6.61 8.50 10.22
N SER A 144 5.47 7.90 10.58
CA SER A 144 4.76 8.26 11.79
C SER A 144 5.63 8.04 13.03
N LYS A 145 5.58 9.03 13.93
CA LYS A 145 6.21 8.96 15.26
C LYS A 145 5.34 8.22 16.28
N ASN A 146 4.10 7.93 15.93
CA ASN A 146 3.13 7.26 16.81
C ASN A 146 3.54 5.81 17.09
N TYR A 147 4.26 5.20 16.15
CA TYR A 147 4.81 3.85 16.30
C TYR A 147 6.28 3.90 16.73
N ARG A 148 6.61 3.24 17.84
CA ARG A 148 8.00 3.20 18.34
C ARG A 148 8.89 2.45 17.38
N ASN A 149 10.10 2.97 17.15
CA ASN A 149 11.08 2.36 16.24
C ASN A 149 11.49 0.94 16.65
N SER A 150 11.34 0.59 17.94
CA SER A 150 11.66 -0.72 18.49
C SER A 150 10.62 -1.80 18.18
N HIS A 151 9.43 -1.44 17.67
CA HIS A 151 8.33 -2.38 17.42
C HIS A 151 8.40 -2.97 16.02
N ALA A 152 9.40 -3.81 15.77
CA ALA A 152 9.67 -4.30 14.42
C ALA A 152 8.52 -5.15 13.83
N VAL A 153 7.79 -5.91 14.66
CA VAL A 153 6.59 -6.67 14.23
C VAL A 153 5.48 -5.74 13.73
N GLU A 154 5.26 -4.63 14.43
CA GLU A 154 4.27 -3.61 14.07
C GLU A 154 4.65 -2.93 12.75
N TRP A 155 5.92 -2.55 12.58
CA TRP A 155 6.43 -2.01 11.31
C TRP A 155 6.33 -2.99 10.15
N MET A 156 6.51 -4.29 10.39
CA MET A 156 6.28 -5.32 9.37
C MET A 156 4.81 -5.45 8.99
N ALA A 157 3.88 -5.42 9.96
CA ALA A 157 2.46 -5.45 9.68
C ALA A 157 2.01 -4.21 8.88
N ILE A 158 2.44 -3.02 9.29
CA ILE A 158 2.20 -1.76 8.57
C ILE A 158 2.77 -1.86 7.15
N GLY A 159 4.03 -2.29 7.02
CA GLY A 159 4.68 -2.45 5.72
C GLY A 159 3.95 -3.40 4.78
N ARG A 160 3.46 -4.54 5.30
CA ARG A 160 2.66 -5.51 4.54
C ARG A 160 1.35 -4.91 4.05
N VAL A 161 0.62 -4.19 4.91
CA VAL A 161 -0.64 -3.53 4.51
C VAL A 161 -0.39 -2.50 3.42
N LEU A 162 0.59 -1.62 3.59
CA LEU A 162 0.93 -0.59 2.60
C LEU A 162 1.40 -1.19 1.27
N LEU A 163 2.18 -2.27 1.31
CA LEU A 163 2.60 -3.01 0.12
C LEU A 163 1.41 -3.65 -0.59
N SER A 164 0.51 -4.33 0.15
CA SER A 164 -0.68 -4.96 -0.42
C SER A 164 -1.58 -3.92 -1.08
N ALA A 165 -1.86 -2.82 -0.37
CA ALA A 165 -2.65 -1.72 -0.91
C ALA A 165 -2.05 -1.17 -2.21
N ASN A 166 -0.72 -0.98 -2.28
CA ASN A 166 -0.06 -0.53 -3.50
C ASN A 166 -0.16 -1.53 -4.65
N LYS A 167 -0.02 -2.84 -4.38
CA LYS A 167 -0.20 -3.88 -5.39
C LYS A 167 -1.62 -3.90 -5.94
N ASP A 168 -2.60 -3.79 -5.05
CA ASP A 168 -4.01 -3.80 -5.40
C ASP A 168 -4.47 -2.51 -6.10
N LEU A 169 -3.83 -1.37 -5.80
CA LEU A 169 -4.03 -0.08 -6.48
C LEU A 169 -3.34 0.00 -7.85
N CYS A 170 -2.34 -0.83 -8.12
CA CYS A 170 -1.54 -0.79 -9.35
C CYS A 170 -2.36 -0.70 -10.65
N PRO A 171 -3.46 -1.46 -10.84
CA PRO A 171 -4.30 -1.34 -12.03
C PRO A 171 -4.93 0.06 -12.20
N VAL A 172 -5.38 0.67 -11.09
CA VAL A 172 -5.96 2.03 -11.10
C VAL A 172 -4.88 3.07 -11.40
N LEU A 173 -3.67 2.87 -10.87
CA LEU A 173 -2.54 3.76 -11.15
C LEU A 173 -2.13 3.71 -12.61
N ILE A 174 -1.96 2.51 -13.17
CA ILE A 174 -1.64 2.32 -14.59
C ILE A 174 -2.68 3.03 -15.46
N GLU A 175 -3.98 2.81 -15.22
CA GLU A 175 -5.06 3.48 -15.95
C GLU A 175 -4.99 5.02 -15.81
N THR A 176 -4.68 5.52 -14.62
CA THR A 176 -4.60 6.97 -14.36
C THR A 176 -3.38 7.59 -15.06
N PHE A 177 -2.28 6.83 -15.17
CA PHE A 177 -1.05 7.20 -15.85
C PHE A 177 -1.08 6.97 -17.36
N GLU A 178 -2.17 6.47 -17.94
CA GLU A 178 -2.29 6.45 -19.40
C GLU A 178 -2.38 7.89 -19.95
N SER A 179 -1.40 8.28 -20.77
CA SER A 179 -1.30 9.62 -21.39
C SER A 179 -1.17 10.77 -20.38
N ILE A 180 -0.09 10.78 -19.58
CA ILE A 180 0.19 11.84 -18.58
C ILE A 180 0.43 13.20 -19.22
N HIS A 181 0.86 13.24 -20.49
CA HIS A 181 1.28 14.43 -21.22
C HIS A 181 0.54 15.72 -20.83
N ASN A 182 1.27 16.65 -20.20
CA ASN A 182 0.82 17.97 -19.80
C ASN A 182 -0.37 18.02 -18.81
N ASP A 183 -0.67 16.95 -18.06
CA ASP A 183 -1.63 16.97 -16.94
C ASP A 183 -0.88 17.16 -15.60
N PRO A 184 -0.88 18.37 -15.00
CA PRO A 184 -0.14 18.65 -13.77
C PRO A 184 -0.56 17.78 -12.59
N CYS A 185 -1.84 17.35 -12.55
CA CYS A 185 -2.35 16.53 -11.45
C CYS A 185 -1.76 15.13 -11.51
N ARG A 186 -1.64 14.55 -12.72
CA ARG A 186 -1.05 13.21 -12.91
C ARG A 186 0.45 13.21 -12.72
N ILE A 187 1.16 14.27 -13.14
CA ILE A 187 2.59 14.45 -12.85
C ILE A 187 2.80 14.53 -11.33
N THR A 188 1.97 15.31 -10.63
CA THR A 188 2.02 15.41 -9.17
C THR A 188 1.78 14.05 -8.50
N LEU A 189 0.78 13.28 -8.98
CA LEU A 189 0.54 11.92 -8.52
C LEU A 189 1.78 11.03 -8.74
N LEU A 190 2.38 11.09 -9.92
CA LEU A 190 3.57 10.29 -10.25
C LEU A 190 4.73 10.59 -9.30
N HIS A 191 4.99 11.87 -9.02
CA HIS A 191 5.99 12.27 -8.03
C HIS A 191 5.65 11.77 -6.62
N LYS A 192 4.39 11.89 -6.17
CA LYS A 192 3.98 11.36 -4.84
C LYS A 192 4.09 9.85 -4.74
N PHE A 193 3.76 9.14 -5.81
CA PHE A 193 3.95 7.69 -5.91
C PHE A 193 5.43 7.33 -5.78
N LEU A 194 6.30 7.97 -6.57
CA LEU A 194 7.74 7.73 -6.55
C LEU A 194 8.37 8.06 -5.20
N ASP A 195 8.02 9.20 -4.61
CA ASP A 195 8.44 9.60 -3.26
C ASP A 195 8.12 8.50 -2.26
N PHE A 196 6.87 8.06 -2.22
CA PHE A 196 6.43 7.03 -1.28
C PHE A 196 7.15 5.69 -1.51
N VAL A 197 7.22 5.21 -2.76
CA VAL A 197 7.80 3.89 -3.06
C VAL A 197 9.30 3.87 -2.79
N LEU A 198 10.03 4.92 -3.18
CA LEU A 198 11.46 5.01 -2.92
C LEU A 198 11.74 5.21 -1.44
N ASP A 199 10.92 5.99 -0.73
CA ASP A 199 10.99 6.08 0.73
C ASP A 199 10.77 4.71 1.36
N PHE A 200 9.77 3.93 0.93
CA PHE A 200 9.49 2.58 1.43
C PHE A 200 10.65 1.60 1.19
N ILE A 201 11.22 1.60 -0.01
CA ILE A 201 12.36 0.75 -0.38
C ILE A 201 13.59 1.10 0.45
N ASN A 202 13.86 2.39 0.66
CA ASN A 202 15.00 2.87 1.44
C ASN A 202 14.74 2.89 2.95
N PHE A 203 13.51 2.58 3.40
CA PHE A 203 13.15 2.69 4.80
C PHE A 203 13.84 1.61 5.63
N ASN A 204 14.81 2.00 6.45
CA ASN A 204 15.61 1.06 7.25
C ASN A 204 14.79 0.19 8.23
N ARG A 205 13.52 0.50 8.51
CA ARG A 205 12.69 -0.33 9.41
C ARG A 205 12.04 -1.52 8.72
N THR A 206 12.08 -1.58 7.38
CA THR A 206 11.69 -2.76 6.60
C THR A 206 12.87 -3.74 6.43
N LEU A 207 14.05 -3.45 6.98
CA LEU A 207 15.20 -4.37 7.00
C LEU A 207 14.91 -5.57 7.92
N GLY A 208 14.75 -6.74 7.31
CA GLY A 208 14.65 -8.03 8.02
C GLY A 208 15.84 -8.34 8.94
N TYR A 209 17.01 -7.72 8.72
CA TYR A 209 18.24 -8.01 9.46
C TYR A 209 18.33 -7.39 10.86
N ASN A 210 17.47 -6.43 11.22
CA ASN A 210 17.43 -5.87 12.59
C ASN A 210 16.63 -6.74 13.57
N LEU A 211 16.22 -7.94 13.15
CA LEU A 211 15.39 -8.85 13.91
C LEU A 211 16.26 -9.97 14.48
N ILE A 212 16.80 -9.75 15.68
CA ILE A 212 17.59 -10.72 16.45
C ILE A 212 16.74 -11.94 16.89
N ASN A 213 15.43 -11.95 16.61
CA ASN A 213 14.51 -12.95 17.14
C ASN A 213 14.32 -14.13 16.18
N ILE A 214 14.76 -15.31 16.61
CA ILE A 214 14.81 -16.58 15.85
C ILE A 214 13.46 -16.95 15.20
N TYR A 215 12.33 -16.63 15.83
CA TYR A 215 10.99 -16.91 15.27
C TYR A 215 10.58 -16.00 14.10
N LEU A 216 11.13 -14.78 14.02
CA LEU A 216 10.91 -13.89 12.87
C LEU A 216 11.80 -14.23 11.69
N VAL A 217 12.95 -14.86 11.95
CA VAL A 217 13.86 -15.35 10.90
C VAL A 217 13.18 -16.42 10.04
N GLU A 218 12.43 -17.37 10.62
CA GLU A 218 11.64 -18.36 9.86
C GLU A 218 10.53 -17.72 9.01
N TYR A 219 9.88 -16.67 9.52
CA TYR A 219 8.89 -15.89 8.76
C TYR A 219 9.53 -15.09 7.62
N LEU A 220 10.70 -14.50 7.84
CA LEU A 220 11.46 -13.76 6.81
C LEU A 220 12.00 -14.67 5.70
N TYR A 221 12.36 -15.92 6.00
CA TYR A 221 12.80 -16.88 4.99
C TYR A 221 11.67 -17.49 4.17
N SER A 222 10.42 -17.42 4.65
CA SER A 222 9.25 -18.00 3.96
C SER A 222 8.46 -16.98 3.12
N VAL A 223 8.70 -15.68 3.30
CA VAL A 223 7.97 -14.62 2.58
C VAL A 223 8.95 -13.73 1.83
N PRO A 224 8.69 -13.37 0.55
CA PRO A 224 9.57 -12.48 -0.22
C PRO A 224 9.84 -11.15 0.51
N ASP A 225 11.03 -10.57 0.28
CA ASP A 225 11.41 -9.28 0.85
C ASP A 225 10.47 -8.18 0.31
N MET A 226 9.82 -7.45 1.22
CA MET A 226 8.83 -6.45 0.87
C MET A 226 9.39 -5.31 0.00
N ARG A 227 10.69 -5.01 0.12
CA ARG A 227 11.34 -3.99 -0.72
C ARG A 227 11.52 -4.49 -2.15
N ALA A 228 11.83 -5.77 -2.33
CA ALA A 228 11.86 -6.38 -3.66
C ALA A 228 10.46 -6.41 -4.28
N GLU A 229 9.44 -6.77 -3.49
CA GLU A 229 8.05 -6.72 -3.94
C GLU A 229 7.61 -5.30 -4.33
N MET A 230 7.97 -4.28 -3.54
CA MET A 230 7.68 -2.88 -3.85
C MET A 230 8.46 -2.37 -5.07
N ALA A 231 9.73 -2.79 -5.23
CA ALA A 231 10.53 -2.46 -6.41
C ALA A 231 9.93 -3.04 -7.70
N ASN A 232 9.32 -4.23 -7.63
CA ASN A 232 8.57 -4.80 -8.74
C ASN A 232 7.30 -3.99 -9.06
N VAL A 233 6.59 -3.48 -8.05
CA VAL A 233 5.44 -2.56 -8.26
C VAL A 233 5.92 -1.30 -8.97
N LEU A 234 7.00 -0.67 -8.48
CA LEU A 234 7.62 0.49 -9.14
C LEU A 234 7.91 0.21 -10.61
N LEU A 235 8.60 -0.90 -10.88
CA LEU A 235 8.99 -1.26 -12.24
C LEU A 235 7.78 -1.51 -13.15
N SER A 236 6.70 -2.12 -12.62
CA SER A 236 5.48 -2.38 -13.38
C SER A 236 4.78 -1.11 -13.86
N ILE A 237 4.84 -0.04 -13.08
CA ILE A 237 4.34 1.29 -13.45
C ILE A 237 5.35 2.00 -14.35
N TRP A 238 6.64 1.89 -14.05
CA TRP A 238 7.71 2.50 -14.85
C TRP A 238 7.69 2.04 -16.30
N ASP A 239 7.49 0.74 -16.53
CA ASP A 239 7.41 0.14 -17.87
C ASP A 239 6.19 0.65 -18.70
N LYS A 240 5.29 1.44 -18.09
CA LYS A 240 4.13 2.07 -18.75
C LYS A 240 4.31 3.55 -19.04
N LEU A 241 5.36 4.19 -18.49
CA LEU A 241 5.65 5.60 -18.74
C LEU A 241 6.25 5.79 -20.14
N ASP A 242 5.88 6.87 -20.80
CA ASP A 242 6.47 7.25 -22.08
C ASP A 242 7.76 8.07 -21.91
N GLN A 243 8.42 8.40 -23.03
CA GLN A 243 9.71 9.11 -22.99
C GLN A 243 9.59 10.55 -22.51
N ASP A 244 8.45 11.21 -22.74
CA ASP A 244 8.25 12.60 -22.33
C ASP A 244 8.02 12.68 -20.81
N ASP A 245 7.34 11.68 -20.23
CA ASP A 245 7.17 11.54 -18.79
C ASP A 245 8.49 11.38 -18.06
N LEU A 246 9.44 10.61 -18.63
CA LEU A 246 10.78 10.38 -18.06
C LEU A 246 11.56 11.68 -17.86
N ALA A 247 11.37 12.68 -18.73
CA ALA A 247 12.07 13.97 -18.63
C ALA A 247 11.81 14.67 -17.29
N SER A 248 10.58 14.56 -16.80
CA SER A 248 10.14 15.18 -15.55
C SER A 248 10.65 14.47 -14.28
N LEU A 249 11.32 13.33 -14.45
CA LEU A 249 11.70 12.43 -13.35
C LEU A 249 13.21 12.37 -13.12
N TYR A 250 14.02 13.13 -13.87
CA TYR A 250 15.48 13.09 -13.76
C TYR A 250 16.00 13.35 -12.34
N ASP A 251 15.28 14.15 -11.56
CA ASP A 251 15.66 14.47 -10.17
C ASP A 251 15.67 13.24 -9.25
N TYR A 252 14.97 12.15 -9.63
CA TYR A 252 14.97 10.89 -8.89
C TYR A 252 16.21 10.02 -9.16
N THR A 253 17.04 10.35 -10.15
CA THR A 253 18.25 9.55 -10.50
C THR A 253 19.12 9.29 -9.27
N ARG A 254 19.29 10.31 -8.43
CA ARG A 254 20.06 10.21 -7.19
C ARG A 254 19.49 9.17 -6.23
N THR A 255 18.18 9.23 -5.97
CA THR A 255 17.50 8.31 -5.04
C THR A 255 17.49 6.88 -5.58
N LEU A 256 17.36 6.71 -6.90
CA LEU A 256 17.45 5.41 -7.57
C LEU A 256 18.83 4.77 -7.43
N VAL A 257 19.89 5.56 -7.55
CA VAL A 257 21.26 5.10 -7.27
C VAL A 257 21.36 4.64 -5.81
N VAL A 258 20.87 5.42 -4.85
CA VAL A 258 20.84 5.01 -3.43
C VAL A 258 20.11 3.68 -3.23
N SER A 259 18.91 3.52 -3.80
CA SER A 259 18.14 2.28 -3.70
C SER A 259 18.83 1.10 -4.34
N SER A 260 19.61 1.32 -5.40
CA SER A 260 20.42 0.28 -6.04
C SER A 260 21.66 -0.14 -5.23
N LEU A 261 22.00 0.55 -4.15
CA LEU A 261 23.06 0.12 -3.23
C LEU A 261 22.54 -0.84 -2.15
N ILE A 262 21.23 -1.10 -2.13
CA ILE A 262 20.63 -2.09 -1.24
C ILE A 262 21.10 -3.49 -1.66
N ASP A 263 21.58 -4.26 -0.69
CA ASP A 263 22.05 -5.62 -0.94
C ASP A 263 20.89 -6.63 -1.03
N ILE A 264 19.98 -6.37 -1.98
CA ILE A 264 18.95 -7.30 -2.42
C ILE A 264 19.02 -7.36 -3.95
N PRO A 265 19.35 -8.52 -4.54
CA PRO A 265 19.50 -8.66 -5.99
C PRO A 265 18.29 -8.16 -6.79
N ASP A 266 17.07 -8.48 -6.36
CA ASP A 266 15.84 -8.10 -7.06
C ASP A 266 15.61 -6.58 -7.05
N VAL A 267 15.87 -5.92 -5.91
CA VAL A 267 15.79 -4.45 -5.82
C VAL A 267 16.81 -3.83 -6.77
N ARG A 268 18.05 -4.33 -6.75
CA ARG A 268 19.13 -3.85 -7.64
C ARG A 268 18.77 -3.99 -9.11
N SER A 269 18.29 -5.17 -9.51
CA SER A 269 17.85 -5.44 -10.88
C SER A 269 16.77 -4.45 -11.34
N CYS A 270 15.77 -4.18 -10.49
CA CYS A 270 14.73 -3.20 -10.81
C CYS A 270 15.30 -1.78 -10.98
N MET A 271 16.13 -1.32 -10.04
CA MET A 271 16.72 0.02 -10.11
C MET A 271 17.66 0.17 -11.31
N PHE A 272 18.43 -0.86 -11.66
CA PHE A 272 19.32 -0.83 -12.83
C PHE A 272 18.54 -0.71 -14.13
N LYS A 273 17.43 -1.46 -14.28
CA LYS A 273 16.56 -1.33 -15.44
C LYS A 273 16.00 0.10 -15.58
N ILE A 274 15.59 0.70 -14.47
CA ILE A 274 15.10 2.09 -14.44
C ILE A 274 16.21 3.08 -14.80
N LEU A 275 17.40 2.96 -14.20
CA LEU A 275 18.56 3.82 -14.50
C LEU A 275 19.02 3.66 -15.96
N HIS A 276 18.97 2.45 -16.51
CA HIS A 276 19.26 2.20 -17.91
C HIS A 276 18.26 2.92 -18.83
N ASN A 277 16.96 2.90 -18.51
CA ASN A 277 15.95 3.66 -19.27
C ASN A 277 16.27 5.16 -19.28
N PHE A 278 16.73 5.72 -18.15
CA PHE A 278 17.19 7.10 -18.10
C PHE A 278 18.43 7.36 -18.96
N MET A 279 19.43 6.48 -18.94
CA MET A 279 20.62 6.62 -19.80
C MET A 279 20.27 6.58 -21.29
N VAL A 280 19.37 5.68 -21.68
CA VAL A 280 18.87 5.59 -23.07
C VAL A 280 18.11 6.86 -23.46
N TYR A 281 17.29 7.39 -22.56
CA TYR A 281 16.58 8.64 -22.80
C TYR A 281 17.56 9.83 -22.93
N ASP A 282 18.54 9.97 -22.04
CA ASP A 282 19.56 11.03 -22.09
C ASP A 282 20.33 11.00 -23.42
N TYR A 283 20.73 9.79 -23.84
CA TYR A 283 21.40 9.60 -25.12
C TYR A 283 20.54 10.00 -26.32
N LYS A 284 19.25 9.63 -26.34
CA LYS A 284 18.32 10.00 -27.42
C LYS A 284 18.04 11.50 -27.47
N SER A 285 17.90 12.15 -26.32
CA SER A 285 17.51 13.56 -26.23
C SER A 285 18.68 14.52 -26.40
N HIS A 286 19.87 14.17 -25.90
CA HIS A 286 21.03 15.07 -25.85
C HIS A 286 22.25 14.57 -26.65
N GLY A 287 22.22 13.33 -27.15
CA GLY A 287 23.35 12.71 -27.86
C GLY A 287 24.49 12.25 -26.93
N CYS A 288 24.34 12.37 -25.61
CA CYS A 288 25.28 11.89 -24.61
C CYS A 288 24.56 11.38 -23.34
N MET A 289 25.24 10.58 -22.52
CA MET A 289 24.68 10.01 -21.26
C MET A 289 25.17 10.78 -20.01
N ASP A 290 25.69 12.00 -20.21
CA ASP A 290 26.53 12.68 -19.23
C ASP A 290 25.80 12.97 -17.92
N LYS A 291 24.48 13.22 -17.92
CA LYS A 291 23.79 13.63 -16.69
C LYS A 291 23.62 12.45 -15.74
N VAL A 292 23.08 11.34 -16.23
CA VAL A 292 22.83 10.13 -15.43
C VAL A 292 24.15 9.49 -15.01
N THR A 293 25.10 9.36 -15.95
CA THR A 293 26.41 8.78 -15.68
C THR A 293 27.20 9.61 -14.67
N ARG A 294 27.17 10.96 -14.75
CA ARG A 294 27.82 11.81 -13.73
C ARG A 294 27.17 11.67 -12.36
N THR A 295 25.84 11.54 -12.27
CA THR A 295 25.17 11.29 -10.99
C THR A 295 25.63 9.96 -10.39
N ILE A 296 25.64 8.89 -11.19
CA ILE A 296 26.14 7.57 -10.77
C ILE A 296 27.60 7.67 -10.28
N ILE A 297 28.50 8.27 -11.08
CA ILE A 297 29.91 8.43 -10.74
C ILE A 297 30.09 9.29 -9.48
N SER A 298 29.40 10.43 -9.37
CA SER A 298 29.49 11.30 -8.19
C SER A 298 29.05 10.61 -6.89
N TYR A 299 28.12 9.67 -6.98
CA TYR A 299 27.64 8.91 -5.83
C TYR A 299 28.59 7.77 -5.45
N ILE A 300 29.14 7.11 -6.47
CA ILE A 300 30.22 6.13 -6.35
C ILE A 300 31.45 6.76 -5.66
N ASP A 301 31.83 7.96 -6.10
CA ASP A 301 33.02 8.67 -5.62
C ASP A 301 32.77 9.39 -4.29
N SER A 302 31.52 9.46 -3.82
CA SER A 302 31.22 9.97 -2.49
C SER A 302 31.59 8.91 -1.45
N ASP A 303 32.46 9.25 -0.49
CA ASP A 303 32.89 8.38 0.64
C ASP A 303 31.74 7.94 1.58
N THR A 304 30.49 8.08 1.16
CA THR A 304 29.27 7.85 1.93
C THR A 304 28.94 6.37 2.14
N TYR A 305 29.53 5.45 1.35
CA TYR A 305 29.23 4.01 1.42
C TYR A 305 30.50 3.16 1.56
N THR A 306 30.37 2.03 2.28
CA THR A 306 31.48 1.10 2.48
C THR A 306 31.94 0.52 1.14
N HIS A 307 33.27 0.39 0.99
CA HIS A 307 33.92 -0.09 -0.24
C HIS A 307 33.33 -1.40 -0.80
N ASP A 308 32.86 -2.30 0.08
CA ASP A 308 32.28 -3.60 -0.29
C ASP A 308 30.95 -3.48 -1.04
N ARG A 309 30.04 -2.59 -0.62
CA ARG A 309 28.74 -2.40 -1.31
C ARG A 309 28.93 -1.81 -2.70
N TYR A 310 29.95 -0.96 -2.84
CA TYR A 310 30.34 -0.40 -4.13
C TYR A 310 30.87 -1.45 -5.08
N GLN A 311 31.77 -2.34 -4.64
CA GLN A 311 32.31 -3.40 -5.51
C GLN A 311 31.20 -4.30 -6.05
N VAL A 312 30.23 -4.65 -5.21
CA VAL A 312 29.06 -5.46 -5.60
C VAL A 312 28.21 -4.70 -6.63
N PHE A 313 27.84 -3.45 -6.36
CA PHE A 313 27.12 -2.58 -7.30
C PHE A 313 27.83 -2.48 -8.65
N ALA A 314 29.12 -2.14 -8.66
CA ALA A 314 29.89 -1.93 -9.87
C ALA A 314 30.05 -3.23 -10.69
N SER A 315 30.18 -4.37 -10.02
CA SER A 315 30.25 -5.67 -10.70
C SER A 315 28.95 -6.04 -11.39
N ASP A 316 27.81 -5.73 -10.76
CA ASP A 316 26.50 -6.11 -11.28
C ASP A 316 25.98 -5.10 -12.30
N PHE A 317 26.27 -3.81 -12.13
CA PHE A 317 25.91 -2.78 -13.11
C PHE A 317 26.64 -3.00 -14.44
N LYS A 318 27.90 -3.47 -14.44
CA LYS A 318 28.64 -3.82 -15.66
C LYS A 318 28.03 -4.96 -16.47
N LYS A 319 27.12 -5.76 -15.89
CA LYS A 319 26.46 -6.89 -16.57
C LYS A 319 25.19 -6.45 -17.31
N TRP A 320 24.73 -5.22 -17.09
CA TRP A 320 23.55 -4.62 -17.72
C TRP A 320 23.97 -3.72 -18.88
#